data_AF-A0A950DZN5-F1
#
_entry.id   AF-A0A950DZN5-F1
#
_cell.length_a   1.000
_cell.length_b   1.000
_cell.length_c   1.000
_cell.angle_alpha   90.00
_cell.angle_beta   90.00
_cell.angle_gamma   90.00
#
_symmetry.space_group_name_H-M   'P 1'
#
loop_
_entity.id
_entity.type
_entity.pdbx_description
1 polymer ?
#
loop_
_entity_poly.entity_id
_entity_poly.type
_entity_poly.pdbx_seq_one_letter_code
_entity_poly.pdbx_strand_id
1 'polypeptide(L)' 'MERRRLRVGRPVTPEEFEELTDDELARLVPRALRGYFPGKDFCAGGFFYLHDGTAWSFFKGGFVDE' A
#
# COMPACT_ATOMS: atom_id res chain seq x y z
N MET A 1 20.67 -7.56 -8.15
CA MET A 1 19.47 -7.22 -7.37
C MET A 1 18.29 -7.97 -7.98
N GLU A 2 17.79 -8.96 -7.27
CA GLU A 2 16.57 -9.67 -7.68
C GLU A 2 15.44 -8.64 -7.75
N ARG A 3 14.84 -8.44 -8.93
CA ARG A 3 13.74 -7.47 -9.08
C ARG A 3 12.52 -8.05 -8.34
N ARG A 4 12.40 -7.67 -7.07
CA ARG A 4 11.29 -8.04 -6.17
C ARG A 4 9.98 -7.78 -6.92
N ARG A 5 9.18 -8.83 -7.12
CA ARG A 5 7.94 -8.72 -7.90
C ARG A 5 6.87 -8.01 -7.07
N LEU A 6 6.74 -6.69 -7.24
CA LEU A 6 5.64 -5.90 -6.70
C LEU A 6 4.34 -6.34 -7.39
N ARG A 7 3.48 -7.03 -6.63
CA ARG A 7 2.18 -7.52 -7.08
C ARG A 7 1.10 -6.85 -6.26
N VAL A 8 -0.05 -6.59 -6.88
CA VAL A 8 -1.24 -6.07 -6.21
C VAL A 8 -1.62 -6.98 -5.05
N GLY A 9 -1.96 -6.38 -3.90
CA GLY A 9 -2.38 -7.08 -2.69
C GLY A 9 -1.26 -7.82 -1.96
N ARG A 10 0.00 -7.72 -2.42
CA ARG A 10 1.12 -8.32 -1.69
C ARG A 10 1.38 -7.50 -0.42
N PRO A 11 1.41 -8.14 0.76
CA PRO A 11 1.86 -7.48 1.97
C PRO A 11 3.37 -7.20 1.93
N VAL A 12 3.78 -6.08 2.53
CA VAL A 12 5.18 -5.71 2.74
C VAL A 12 5.49 -5.55 4.22
N THR A 13 6.75 -5.66 4.61
CA THR A 13 7.21 -5.28 5.96
C THR A 13 7.34 -3.76 6.09
N PRO A 14 7.43 -3.21 7.31
CA PRO A 14 7.73 -1.80 7.52
C PRO A 14 9.03 -1.34 6.83
N GLU A 15 10.07 -2.17 6.88
CA GLU A 15 11.36 -1.88 6.22
C GLU A 15 11.20 -1.84 4.71
N GLU A 16 10.47 -2.80 4.12
CA GLU A 16 10.14 -2.77 2.70
C GLU A 16 9.33 -1.51 2.33
N PHE A 17 8.38 -1.09 3.17
CA PHE A 17 7.62 0.13 2.94
C PHE A 17 8.54 1.37 2.94
N GLU A 18 9.53 1.42 3.82
CA GLU A 18 10.54 2.48 3.85
C GLU A 18 11.48 2.47 2.64
N GLU A 19 11.77 1.30 2.06
CA GLU A 19 12.62 1.19 0.87
C GLU A 19 11.89 1.54 -0.44
N LEU A 20 10.58 1.31 -0.50
CA LEU A 20 9.80 1.51 -1.73
C LEU A 20 9.42 2.98 -1.95
N THR A 21 9.37 3.35 -3.22
CA THR A 21 8.86 4.64 -3.72
C THR A 21 7.34 4.66 -3.81
N ASP A 22 6.74 5.85 -3.93
CA ASP A 22 5.29 6.00 -4.13
C ASP A 22 4.77 5.23 -5.34
N ASP A 23 5.48 5.28 -6.47
CA ASP A 23 5.13 4.54 -7.69
C ASP A 23 5.14 3.02 -7.47
N GLU A 24 6.03 2.54 -6.61
CA GLU A 24 6.16 1.13 -6.28
C GLU A 24 5.08 0.68 -5.28
N LEU A 25 4.80 1.50 -4.27
CA LEU A 25 3.71 1.28 -3.31
C LEU A 25 2.35 1.30 -4.03
N ALA A 26 2.13 2.24 -4.95
CA ALA A 26 0.92 2.28 -5.78
C ALA A 26 0.70 0.99 -6.58
N ARG A 27 1.76 0.25 -6.94
CA ARG A 27 1.62 -1.05 -7.62
C ARG A 27 1.07 -2.15 -6.70
N LEU A 28 1.29 -2.05 -5.40
CA LEU A 28 0.76 -2.96 -4.38
C LEU A 28 -0.72 -2.69 -4.10
N VAL A 29 -1.19 -1.46 -4.30
CA VAL A 29 -2.61 -1.09 -4.16
C VAL A 29 -3.45 -1.69 -5.31
N PRO A 30 -4.65 -2.24 -5.02
CA PRO A 30 -5.60 -2.67 -6.04
C PRO A 30 -5.86 -1.58 -7.08
N ARG A 31 -5.93 -1.97 -8.36
CA ARG A 31 -6.06 -1.02 -9.48
C ARG A 31 -7.21 -0.03 -9.31
N ALA A 32 -8.37 -0.50 -8.82
CA ALA A 32 -9.53 0.35 -8.56
C ALA A 32 -9.30 1.40 -7.47
N LEU A 33 -8.35 1.16 -6.57
CA LEU A 33 -8.06 2.00 -5.41
C LEU A 33 -6.84 2.90 -5.59
N ARG A 34 -6.02 2.68 -6.63
CA ARG A 34 -4.77 3.45 -6.85
C ARG A 34 -4.98 4.95 -6.97
N GLY A 35 -6.13 5.39 -7.48
CA GLY A 35 -6.46 6.82 -7.56
C GLY A 35 -6.67 7.48 -6.19
N TYR A 36 -6.88 6.68 -5.13
CA TYR A 36 -7.03 7.15 -3.75
C TYR A 36 -5.75 6.99 -2.94
N PHE A 37 -4.68 6.39 -3.49
CA PHE A 37 -3.43 6.23 -2.78
C PHE A 37 -2.80 7.61 -2.52
N PRO A 38 -2.66 8.04 -1.25
CA PRO A 38 -2.28 9.41 -0.96
C PRO A 38 -0.76 9.65 -1.05
N GLY A 39 0.04 8.63 -1.38
CA GLY A 39 1.49 8.65 -1.29
C GLY A 39 1.99 8.20 0.09
N LYS A 40 3.28 7.86 0.17
CA LYS A 40 3.93 7.31 1.36
C LYS A 40 3.89 8.26 2.54
N ASP A 41 4.10 9.55 2.30
CA ASP A 41 4.14 10.59 3.33
C ASP A 41 2.80 10.72 4.10
N PHE A 42 1.71 10.31 3.47
CA PHE A 42 0.36 10.37 4.03
C PHE A 42 -0.17 9.00 4.50
N CYS A 43 0.66 7.94 4.42
CA CYS A 43 0.33 6.62 4.93
C CYS A 43 0.83 6.47 6.36
N ALA A 44 -0.05 6.64 7.34
CA ALA A 44 0.30 6.47 8.74
C ALA A 44 0.66 5.00 9.02
N GLY A 45 1.96 4.74 9.20
CA GLY A 45 2.48 3.40 9.52
C GLY A 45 2.02 2.32 8.54
N GLY A 46 1.97 2.60 7.23
CA GLY A 46 1.61 1.62 6.21
C GLY A 46 0.11 1.36 6.03
N PHE A 47 -0.75 2.18 6.62
CA PHE A 47 -2.21 2.18 6.42
C PHE A 47 -2.66 3.49 5.76
N PHE A 48 -3.66 3.41 4.87
CA PHE A 48 -4.32 4.60 4.33
C PHE A 48 -5.84 4.40 4.25
N TYR A 49 -6.56 5.52 4.39
CA TYR A 49 -8.03 5.53 4.38
C TYR A 49 -8.56 5.86 2.98
N LEU A 50 -9.59 5.14 2.56
CA LEU A 50 -10.38 5.42 1.37
C LEU A 50 -11.51 6.40 1.69
N HIS A 51 -12.11 6.99 0.65
CA HIS A 51 -13.20 7.97 0.80
C HIS A 51 -14.47 7.39 1.45
N ASP A 52 -14.62 6.06 1.43
CA ASP A 52 -15.81 5.37 1.93
C ASP A 52 -15.67 5.03 3.42
N GLY A 53 -14.57 5.49 4.04
CA GLY A 53 -14.26 5.25 5.44
C GLY A 53 -13.47 3.96 5.68
N THR A 54 -13.17 3.17 4.64
CA THR A 54 -12.43 1.91 4.81
C THR A 54 -10.92 2.10 4.89
N ALA A 55 -10.21 1.24 5.63
CA ALA A 55 -8.77 1.31 5.81
C ALA A 55 -8.04 0.18 5.08
N TRP A 56 -7.20 0.54 4.10
CA TRP A 56 -6.33 -0.41 3.42
C TRP A 56 -4.93 -0.45 4.05
N SER A 57 -4.35 -1.65 4.18
CA SER A 57 -2.99 -1.84 4.70
C SER A 57 -2.04 -2.43 3.68
N PHE A 58 -0.87 -1.82 3.56
CA PHE A 58 0.27 -2.41 2.86
C PHE A 58 0.84 -3.63 3.57
N PHE A 59 0.65 -3.77 4.88
CA PHE A 59 1.22 -4.86 5.68
C PHE A 59 0.33 -6.10 5.71
N LYS A 60 -1.00 -5.93 5.62
CA LYS A 60 -1.93 -7.05 5.45
C LYS A 60 -2.23 -7.34 3.98
N GLY A 61 -2.03 -6.38 3.08
CA GLY A 61 -2.38 -6.53 1.66
C GLY A 61 -3.89 -6.57 1.43
N GLY A 62 -4.65 -5.83 2.25
CA GLY A 62 -6.11 -5.91 2.31
C GLY A 62 -6.71 -4.83 3.22
N PHE A 63 -8.04 -4.83 3.32
CA PHE A 63 -8.77 -4.04 4.31
C PHE A 63 -8.51 -4.57 5.72
N VAL A 64 -8.53 -3.67 6.71
CA VAL A 64 -8.15 -4.03 8.10
C VAL A 64 -9.22 -3.74 9.14
N ASP A 65 -10.30 -3.14 8.69
CA ASP A 65 -11.48 -2.70 9.41
C ASP A 65 -12.74 -3.50 9.04
N GLU A 66 -12.58 -4.57 8.23
CA GLU A 66 -13.57 -5.64 8.00
C GLU A 66 -13.54 -6.72 9.09
#